data_AF-A0A139QHS7-F1
#
_entry.id   AF-A0A139QHS7-F1
#
_cell.length_a   1.000
_cell.length_b   1.000
_cell.length_c   1.000
_cell.angle_alpha   90.00
_cell.angle_beta   90.00
_cell.angle_gamma   90.00
#
_symmetry.space_group_name_H-M   'P 1'
#
loop_
_entity.id
_entity.type
_entity.pdbx_description
1 polymer ?
#
loop_
_entity_poly.entity_id
_entity_poly.type
_entity_poly.pdbx_seq_one_letter_code
_entity_poly.pdbx_strand_id
1 'polypeptide(L)'
;MIFKRTPSQIGRHVELCHPPKVLDKVKKIFTLLRSGERDKVVMWFKSEKLGKFVHVTYAAVRDENGEFQGVLEYVQEIQDFFELDSDNNRDI
;
A
#
# COMPACT_ATOMS: atom_id res chain seq x y z
N MET A 1 -9.57 -6.01 -9.07
CA MET A 1 -9.18 -5.51 -7.73
C MET A 1 -8.12 -6.43 -7.15
N ILE A 2 -6.91 -5.93 -6.87
CA ILE A 2 -5.76 -6.73 -6.43
C ILE A 2 -5.95 -7.22 -4.97
N PHE A 3 -6.35 -6.31 -4.07
CA PHE A 3 -6.75 -6.64 -2.70
C PHE A 3 -8.23 -6.35 -2.50
N LYS A 4 -9.00 -7.38 -2.12
CA LYS A 4 -10.43 -7.22 -1.87
C LYS A 4 -10.66 -6.43 -0.58
N ARG A 5 -11.56 -5.45 -0.64
CA ARG A 5 -12.13 -4.74 0.52
C ARG A 5 -13.64 -4.92 0.52
N THR A 6 -14.25 -5.03 1.68
CA THR A 6 -15.71 -5.16 1.83
C THR A 6 -16.27 -4.04 2.71
N PRO A 7 -17.48 -3.50 2.44
CA PRO A 7 -18.06 -2.43 3.24
C PRO A 7 -18.15 -2.73 4.75
N SER A 8 -18.36 -4.01 5.10
CA SER A 8 -18.42 -4.49 6.49
C SER A 8 -17.13 -4.31 7.29
N GLN A 9 -15.99 -4.02 6.64
CA GLN A 9 -14.70 -3.78 7.30
C GLN A 9 -14.56 -2.34 7.81
N ILE A 10 -15.38 -1.41 7.33
CA ILE A 10 -15.32 0.00 7.77
C ILE A 10 -15.61 0.10 9.26
N GLY A 11 -14.79 0.87 9.98
CA GLY A 11 -14.89 1.06 11.44
C GLY A 11 -14.34 -0.10 12.28
N ARG A 12 -13.91 -1.21 11.68
CA ARG A 12 -13.25 -2.30 12.41
C ARG A 12 -11.78 -1.97 12.66
N HIS A 13 -11.26 -2.46 13.78
CA HIS A 13 -9.83 -2.45 14.04
C HIS A 13 -9.09 -3.26 12.96
N VAL A 14 -7.95 -2.75 12.47
CA VAL A 14 -7.22 -3.33 11.33
C VAL A 14 -6.85 -4.80 11.55
N GLU A 15 -6.64 -5.21 12.79
CA GLU A 15 -6.33 -6.61 13.12
C GLU A 15 -7.45 -7.59 12.76
N LEU A 16 -8.70 -7.12 12.69
CA LEU A 16 -9.86 -7.90 12.27
C LEU A 16 -10.07 -7.91 10.75
N CYS A 17 -9.27 -7.16 10.00
CA CYS A 17 -9.37 -7.02 8.55
C CYS A 17 -8.35 -7.89 7.79
N HIS A 18 -7.42 -8.53 8.50
CA HIS A 18 -6.37 -9.37 7.92
C HIS A 18 -6.37 -10.78 8.50
N PRO A 19 -6.02 -11.80 7.70
CA PRO A 19 -5.82 -13.14 8.23
C PRO A 19 -4.58 -13.18 9.14
N PRO A 20 -4.54 -14.07 10.15
CA PRO A 20 -3.45 -14.11 11.15
C PRO A 20 -2.04 -14.13 10.55
N LYS A 21 -1.84 -14.90 9.47
CA LYS A 21 -0.54 -15.05 8.79
C LYS A 21 0.06 -13.75 8.21
N VAL A 22 -0.75 -12.71 8.00
CA VAL A 22 -0.32 -11.41 7.46
C VAL A 22 -0.22 -10.35 8.55
N LEU A 23 -0.84 -10.60 9.71
CA LEU A 23 -1.06 -9.60 10.73
C LEU A 23 0.24 -9.05 11.32
N ASP A 24 1.20 -9.93 11.61
CA ASP A 24 2.50 -9.53 12.18
C ASP A 24 3.28 -8.59 11.25
N LYS A 25 3.18 -8.81 9.93
CA LYS A 25 3.79 -7.92 8.94
C LYS A 25 3.13 -6.54 8.97
N VAL A 26 1.79 -6.49 9.01
CA VAL A 26 1.04 -5.22 9.08
C VAL A 26 1.39 -4.45 10.36
N LYS A 27 1.44 -5.13 11.51
CA LYS A 27 1.83 -4.53 12.80
C LYS A 27 3.22 -3.92 12.75
N LYS A 28 4.20 -4.64 12.16
CA LYS A 28 5.56 -4.12 11.99
C LYS A 28 5.59 -2.88 11.11
N ILE A 29 4.89 -2.89 9.97
CA ILE A 29 4.79 -1.73 9.08
C ILE A 29 4.21 -0.52 9.84
N PHE A 30 3.11 -0.70 10.57
CA PHE A 30 2.45 0.39 11.28
C PHE A 30 3.32 0.94 12.40
N THR A 31 4.12 0.09 13.06
CA THR A 31 5.09 0.52 14.08
C THR A 31 6.16 1.43 13.47
N LEU A 32 6.76 1.02 12.35
CA LEU A 32 7.78 1.79 11.64
C LEU A 32 7.26 3.17 11.17
N LEU A 33 6.02 3.20 10.67
CA LEU A 33 5.39 4.43 10.19
C LEU A 33 5.01 5.36 11.35
N ARG A 34 4.41 4.81 12.41
CA ARG A 34 3.98 5.59 13.58
C ARG A 34 5.18 6.17 14.34
N SER A 35 6.28 5.41 14.48
CA SER A 35 7.48 5.89 15.19
C SER A 35 8.24 6.97 14.44
N GLY A 36 7.98 7.14 13.13
CA GLY A 36 8.78 8.03 12.27
C GLY A 36 10.09 7.42 11.80
N GLU A 37 10.35 6.14 12.08
CA GLU A 37 11.53 5.44 11.54
C GLU A 37 11.49 5.37 10.00
N ARG A 38 10.29 5.31 9.43
CA ARG A 38 10.06 5.38 7.97
C ARG A 38 8.82 6.21 7.67
N ASP A 39 8.85 6.96 6.57
CA ASP A 39 7.64 7.61 6.04
C ASP A 39 6.87 6.71 5.06
N LYS A 40 7.56 5.76 4.43
CA LYS A 40 6.97 4.78 3.52
C LYS A 40 7.57 3.40 3.72
N VAL A 41 6.74 2.38 3.57
CA VAL A 41 7.16 0.98 3.38
C VAL A 41 6.60 0.49 2.05
N VAL A 42 7.49 -0.02 1.21
CA VAL A 42 7.18 -0.42 -0.16
C VAL A 42 7.43 -1.92 -0.34
N MET A 43 6.55 -2.59 -1.07
CA MET A 43 6.69 -3.98 -1.47
C MET A 43 6.12 -4.21 -2.86
N TRP A 44 6.66 -5.18 -3.59
CA TRP A 44 6.18 -5.54 -4.92
C TRP A 44 6.18 -7.05 -5.13
N PHE A 45 5.31 -7.51 -6.01
CA PHE A 45 5.27 -8.92 -6.44
C PHE A 45 4.61 -9.05 -7.80
N LYS A 46 5.04 -10.05 -8.57
CA LYS A 46 4.34 -10.49 -9.77
C LYS A 46 3.16 -11.38 -9.38
N SER A 47 1.95 -11.00 -9.78
CA SER A 47 0.76 -11.81 -9.59
C SER A 47 0.56 -12.69 -10.83
N GLU A 48 1.08 -13.91 -10.81
CA GLU A 48 0.97 -14.85 -11.94
C GLU A 48 -0.50 -15.10 -12.35
N LYS A 49 -1.41 -15.19 -11.37
CA LYS A 49 -2.85 -15.35 -11.63
C LYS A 49 -3.46 -14.19 -12.41
N LEU A 50 -2.96 -12.97 -12.19
CA LEU A 50 -3.52 -11.77 -12.79
C LEU A 50 -2.68 -11.27 -13.98
N GLY A 51 -1.53 -11.88 -14.26
CA GLY A 51 -0.59 -11.41 -15.28
C GLY A 51 -0.07 -9.99 -15.02
N LYS A 52 0.00 -9.57 -13.74
CA LYS A 52 0.19 -8.16 -13.36
C LYS A 52 1.36 -7.99 -12.39
N PHE A 53 2.12 -6.90 -12.53
CA PHE A 53 3.14 -6.52 -11.55
C PHE A 53 2.55 -5.53 -10.55
N VAL A 54 2.49 -5.93 -9.29
CA VAL A 54 1.83 -5.17 -8.23
C VAL A 54 2.88 -4.44 -7.41
N HIS A 55 2.69 -3.13 -7.24
CA HIS A 55 3.44 -2.29 -6.34
C HIS A 55 2.52 -1.80 -5.21
N VAL A 56 2.90 -2.05 -3.96
CA VAL A 56 2.13 -1.67 -2.77
C VAL A 56 2.96 -0.70 -1.94
N THR A 57 2.35 0.41 -1.54
CA THR A 57 2.97 1.36 -0.63
C THR A 57 2.07 1.61 0.57
N TYR A 58 2.68 1.54 1.76
CA TYR A 58 2.12 2.06 3.00
C TYR A 58 2.85 3.36 3.33
N ALA A 59 2.13 4.47 3.40
CA ALA A 59 2.68 5.78 3.72
C ALA A 59 2.14 6.29 5.06
N ALA A 60 2.99 6.88 5.88
CA ALA A 60 2.56 7.63 7.06
C ALA A 60 1.83 8.89 6.61
N VAL A 61 0.63 9.10 7.16
CA VAL A 61 -0.10 10.36 7.03
C VAL A 61 0.19 11.17 8.29
N ARG A 62 0.70 12.38 8.10
CA ARG A 62 0.98 13.33 9.17
C ARG A 62 0.29 14.65 8.89
N ASP A 63 -0.11 15.37 9.93
CA ASP A 63 -0.61 16.73 9.78
C ASP A 63 0.54 17.75 9.64
N GLU A 64 0.19 19.04 9.59
CA GLU A 64 1.13 20.15 9.44
C GLU A 64 2.10 20.29 10.63
N ASN A 65 1.74 19.78 11.80
CA ASN A 65 2.60 19.75 13.00
C ASN A 65 3.50 18.51 13.03
N GLY A 66 3.38 17.60 12.06
CA GLY A 66 4.10 16.34 12.00
C GLY A 66 3.48 15.21 12.84
N GLU A 67 2.30 15.43 13.44
CA GLU A 67 1.64 14.41 14.25
C GLU A 67 1.07 13.30 13.37
N PHE A 68 1.19 12.05 13.82
CA PHE A 68 0.77 10.89 13.05
C PHE A 68 -0.76 10.73 13.05
N GLN A 69 -1.37 10.84 11.87
CA GLN A 69 -2.81 10.77 11.66
C GLN A 69 -3.28 9.39 11.16
N GLY A 70 -2.38 8.57 10.60
CA GLY A 70 -2.73 7.23 10.14
C GLY A 70 -1.79 6.69 9.06
N VAL A 71 -2.25 5.64 8.40
CA VAL A 71 -1.54 5.00 7.29
C VAL A 71 -2.40 5.04 6.04
N LEU A 72 -1.84 5.55 4.95
CA LEU A 72 -2.41 5.44 3.61
C LEU A 72 -1.79 4.24 2.91
N GLU A 73 -2.59 3.23 2.58
CA GLU A 73 -2.20 2.14 1.69
C GLU A 73 -2.70 2.44 0.27
N TYR A 74 -1.79 2.44 -0.70
CA TYR A 74 -2.15 2.47 -2.12
C TYR A 74 -1.45 1.35 -2.88
N VAL A 75 -2.19 0.79 -3.83
CA VAL A 75 -1.77 -0.35 -4.63
C VAL A 75 -1.86 0.06 -6.08
N GLN A 76 -0.74 -0.06 -6.77
CA GLN A 76 -0.63 0.24 -8.18
C GLN A 76 -0.30 -1.03 -8.94
N GLU A 77 -0.91 -1.16 -10.09
CA GLU A 77 -0.53 -2.13 -11.10
C GLU A 77 0.38 -1.41 -12.09
N ILE A 78 1.58 -1.94 -12.29
CA ILE A 78 2.67 -1.25 -12.99
C ILE A 78 3.28 -2.07 -14.12
N GLN A 79 2.62 -3.14 -14.58
CA GLN A 79 3.12 -3.97 -15.69
C GLN A 79 3.40 -3.12 -16.94
N ASP A 80 2.47 -2.23 -17.28
CA ASP A 80 2.57 -1.35 -18.45
C ASP A 80 3.77 -0.39 -18.38
N PHE A 81 4.29 -0.11 -17.17
CA PHE A 81 5.47 0.75 -17.02
C PHE A 81 6.75 0.09 -17.55
N PHE A 82 6.78 -1.24 -17.63
CA PHE A 82 7.93 -1.96 -18.19
C PHE A 82 7.95 -1.95 -19.72
N GLU A 83 6.85 -1.52 -20.35
CA GLU A 83 6.67 -1.49 -21.80
C GLU A 83 6.76 -0.07 -22.37
N LEU A 84 7.00 0.93 -21.52
CA LEU A 84 7.22 2.31 -21.96
C LEU A 84 8.46 2.39 -22.85
N ASP A 85 8.25 2.86 -24.08
CA ASP A 85 9.26 2.94 -25.14
C ASP A 85 9.62 4.40 -25.51
N SER A 86 9.04 5.36 -24.80
CA SER A 86 9.20 6.79 -25.03
C SER A 86 9.41 7.54 -23.71
N ASP A 87 10.09 8.69 -23.80
CA ASP A 87 10.45 9.47 -22.61
C ASP A 87 9.29 10.30 -22.04
N ASN A 88 8.22 10.53 -22.81
CA ASN A 88 7.10 11.39 -22.39
C ASN A 88 5.77 10.92 -23.00
N ASN A 89 4.72 10.96 -22.18
CA ASN A 89 3.33 10.84 -22.62
C ASN A 89 2.52 11.94 -21.88
N ARG A 90 2.35 13.09 -22.54
CA ARG A 90 1.72 14.30 -21.95
C ARG A 90 0.61 14.89 -22.83
N ASP A 91 0.20 14.16 -23.86
CA ASP A 91 -0.86 14.60 -24.77
C ASP A 91 -2.21 14.38 -24.08
N ILE A 92 -2.81 15.48 -23.60
CA ILE A 92 -4.12 15.54 -22.94
C ILE A 92 -5.03 16.45 -23.75
#